data_AF-A0A7Y3DZU7-F1
#
_entry.id   AF-A0A7Y3DZU7-F1
#
_cell.length_a   1.000
_cell.length_b   1.000
_cell.length_c   1.000
_cell.angle_alpha   90.00
_cell.angle_beta   90.00
_cell.angle_gamma   90.00
#
_symmetry.space_group_name_H-M   'P 1'
#
loop_
_entity.id
_entity.type
_entity.pdbx_description
1 polymer ?
#
loop_
_entity_poly.entity_id
_entity_poly.type
_entity_poly.pdbx_seq_one_letter_code
_entity_poly.pdbx_strand_id
1 'polypeptide(L)' 'MSKNDHYFEKNKATWNKKVAVHAKSDMYDMEAFLKGKSSLMPYELKALGDVNGKSLLHLQCHFGQDTL' A
#
# COMPACT_ATOMS: atom_id res chain seq x y z
N MET A 1 6.58 9.60 -27.56
CA MET A 1 6.67 9.97 -26.13
C MET A 1 5.49 10.86 -25.82
N SER A 2 4.66 10.49 -24.83
CA SER A 2 3.51 11.30 -24.44
C SER A 2 3.98 12.59 -23.77
N LYS A 3 3.12 13.62 -23.78
CA LYS A 3 3.39 14.92 -23.14
C LYS A 3 3.75 14.81 -21.65
N ASN A 4 3.44 13.68 -21.01
CA ASN A 4 3.56 13.47 -19.57
C ASN A 4 4.69 12.51 -19.16
N ASP A 5 5.50 12.00 -20.11
CA ASP A 5 6.49 10.96 -19.82
C ASP A 5 7.51 11.40 -18.75
N HIS A 6 7.93 12.66 -18.78
CA HIS A 6 8.81 13.22 -17.74
C HIS A 6 8.15 13.17 -16.35
N TYR A 7 6.88 13.55 -16.22
CA TYR A 7 6.19 13.53 -14.93
C TYR A 7 6.01 12.10 -14.43
N PHE A 8 5.70 11.18 -15.33
CA PHE A 8 5.57 9.77 -15.00
C PHE A 8 6.88 9.20 -14.46
N GLU A 9 8.01 9.44 -15.14
CA GLU A 9 9.32 8.95 -14.69
C GLU A 9 9.74 9.56 -13.35
N LYS A 10 9.47 10.86 -13.13
CA LYS A 10 9.74 11.51 -11.84
C LYS A 10 8.88 10.92 -10.72
N ASN A 11 7.60 10.68 -10.97
CA ASN A 11 6.71 10.06 -10.01
C ASN A 11 7.18 8.63 -9.69
N LYS A 12 7.42 7.81 -10.71
CA LYS A 12 7.91 6.45 -10.56
C LYS A 12 9.20 6.38 -9.74
N ALA A 13 10.18 7.23 -10.05
CA ALA A 13 11.43 7.30 -9.29
C ALA A 13 11.20 7.70 -7.82
N THR A 14 10.26 8.61 -7.56
CA THR A 14 9.90 9.02 -6.19
C THR A 14 9.22 7.90 -5.41
N TRP A 15 8.26 7.20 -6.04
CA TRP A 15 7.59 6.05 -5.44
C TRP A 15 8.59 4.94 -5.11
N ASN A 16 9.48 4.59 -6.04
CA ASN A 16 10.52 3.57 -5.81
C ASN A 16 11.43 3.92 -4.63
N LYS A 17 11.81 5.19 -4.46
CA LYS A 17 12.60 5.64 -3.32
C LYS A 17 11.83 5.52 -2.00
N LYS A 18 10.53 5.84 -2.00
CA LYS A 18 9.68 5.71 -0.81
C LYS A 18 9.57 4.26 -0.36
N VAL A 19 9.43 3.30 -1.29
CA VAL A 19 9.34 1.86 -0.96
C VAL A 19 10.48 1.42 -0.05
N ALA A 20 11.72 1.81 -0.36
CA ALA A 20 12.88 1.41 0.43
C ALA A 20 12.84 1.89 1.90
N VAL A 21 12.20 3.05 2.15
CA VAL A 21 12.00 3.59 3.50
C VAL A 21 10.80 2.93 4.17
N HIS A 22 9.69 2.76 3.45
CA HIS A 22 8.44 2.26 3.99
C HIS A 22 8.55 0.77 4.36
N ALA A 23 9.20 -0.04 3.52
CA ALA A 23 9.41 -1.47 3.80
C ALA A 23 10.27 -1.74 5.04
N LYS A 24 11.01 -0.73 5.53
CA LYS A 24 11.86 -0.83 6.73
C LYS A 24 11.25 -0.16 7.96
N SER A 25 10.08 0.47 7.83
CA SER A 25 9.50 1.21 8.94
C SER A 25 8.62 0.33 9.82
N ASP A 26 8.58 0.67 11.11
CA ASP A 26 7.74 -0.02 12.10
C ASP A 26 6.25 0.05 11.78
N MET A 27 5.84 1.04 10.95
CA MET A 27 4.45 1.16 10.51
C MET A 27 4.02 -0.03 9.65
N TYR A 28 4.87 -0.46 8.71
CA TYR A 28 4.55 -1.55 7.81
C TYR A 28 4.90 -2.92 8.38
N ASP A 29 5.89 -2.98 9.28
CA ASP A 29 6.24 -4.17 10.08
C ASP A 29 6.19 -5.45 9.23
N MET A 30 7.00 -5.45 8.17
CA MET A 30 6.98 -6.48 7.13
C MET A 30 7.20 -7.88 7.70
N GLU A 31 8.01 -7.99 8.76
CA GLU A 31 8.27 -9.26 9.43
C GLU A 31 7.01 -9.82 10.09
N ALA A 32 6.27 -9.00 10.85
CA ALA A 32 5.03 -9.46 11.47
C ALA A 32 3.94 -9.70 10.44
N PHE A 33 3.86 -8.89 9.37
CA PHE A 33 2.94 -9.11 8.26
C PHE A 33 3.16 -10.47 7.60
N LEU A 34 4.42 -10.81 7.27
CA LEU A 34 4.78 -12.12 6.72
C LEU A 34 4.48 -13.29 7.67
N LYS A 35 4.38 -13.02 8.98
CA LYS A 35 3.96 -13.98 10.01
C LYS A 35 2.44 -14.06 10.19
N GLY A 36 1.66 -13.33 9.39
CA GLY A 36 0.19 -13.36 9.38
C GLY A 36 -0.49 -12.22 10.15
N LYS A 37 0.24 -11.21 10.61
CA LYS A 37 -0.37 -9.99 11.15
C LYS A 37 -1.14 -9.28 10.03
N SER A 38 -2.37 -8.88 10.31
CA SER A 38 -3.14 -8.07 9.36
C SER A 38 -2.45 -6.71 9.13
N SER A 39 -2.41 -6.26 7.89
CA SER A 39 -1.96 -4.92 7.54
C SER A 39 -3.02 -3.83 7.79
N LEU A 40 -4.28 -4.24 7.99
CA LEU A 40 -5.38 -3.31 8.25
C LEU A 40 -5.28 -2.73 9.66
N MET A 41 -5.35 -1.41 9.73
CA MET A 41 -5.36 -0.67 10.97
C MET A 41 -6.75 -0.69 11.64
N PRO A 42 -6.82 -0.55 12.98
CA PRO A 42 -8.10 -0.61 13.69
C PRO A 42 -9.15 0.40 13.21
N TYR A 43 -8.72 1.59 12.75
CA TYR A 43 -9.64 2.60 12.22
C TYR A 43 -10.22 2.22 10.85
N GLU A 44 -9.50 1.44 10.03
CA GLU A 44 -9.96 0.97 8.72
C GLU A 44 -11.05 -0.09 8.91
N LEU A 45 -10.81 -1.04 9.82
CA LEU A 45 -11.79 -2.04 10.21
C LEU A 45 -13.06 -1.39 10.77
N LYS A 46 -12.90 -0.36 11.60
CA LYS A 46 -14.04 0.40 12.16
C LYS A 46 -14.80 1.19 11.09
N ALA A 47 -14.10 1.75 10.11
CA ALA A 47 -14.72 2.57 9.07
C ALA A 47 -15.51 1.73 8.06
N LEU A 48 -14.99 0.54 7.70
CA LEU A 48 -15.62 -0.33 6.71
C LEU A 48 -16.71 -1.24 7.30
N GLY A 49 -16.53 -1.71 8.54
CA GLY A 49 -17.47 -2.64 9.16
C GLY A 49 -17.59 -3.97 8.40
N ASP A 50 -18.79 -4.54 8.37
CA ASP A 50 -19.06 -5.77 7.62
C ASP A 50 -19.20 -5.49 6.12
N VAL A 51 -18.39 -6.18 5.33
CA VAL A 51 -18.30 -6.08 3.88
C VAL A 51 -18.66 -7.39 3.17
N ASN A 52 -19.28 -8.34 3.87
CA ASN A 52 -19.65 -9.63 3.30
C ASN A 52 -20.52 -9.47 2.02
N GLY A 53 -20.17 -10.21 0.98
CA GLY A 53 -20.84 -10.19 -0.33
C GLY A 53 -20.59 -8.93 -1.17
N LYS A 54 -19.67 -8.04 -0.74
CA LYS A 54 -19.31 -6.83 -1.49
C LYS A 54 -17.98 -7.00 -2.22
N SER A 55 -17.81 -6.24 -3.31
CA SER A 55 -16.52 -6.06 -3.98
C SER A 55 -15.82 -4.82 -3.43
N LEU A 56 -14.52 -4.93 -3.14
CA LEU A 56 -13.70 -3.80 -2.67
C LEU A 56 -12.66 -3.42 -3.72
N LEU A 57 -12.47 -2.11 -3.91
CA LEU A 57 -11.39 -1.55 -4.70
C LEU A 57 -10.30 -1.03 -3.77
N HIS A 58 -9.17 -1.72 -3.72
CA HIS A 58 -7.99 -1.23 -3.03
C HIS A 58 -7.15 -0.39 -4.00
N LEU A 59 -7.09 0.93 -3.76
CA LEU A 59 -6.22 1.82 -4.52
C LEU A 59 -4.81 1.71 -3.94
N GLN A 60 -4.04 0.77 -4.50
CA GLN A 60 -2.67 0.46 -4.08
C GLN A 60 -1.83 1.73 -3.90
N CYS A 61 -1.23 1.91 -2.73
CA CYS A 61 -0.43 3.08 -2.43
C CYS A 61 1.05 2.86 -2.84
N HIS A 62 1.91 2.31 -1.97
CA HIS A 62 3.37 2.34 -2.18
C HIS A 62 3.97 1.09 -2.83
N PHE A 63 3.69 -0.09 -2.30
CA PHE A 63 4.23 -1.35 -2.82
C PHE A 63 3.27 -2.54 -2.67
N GLY A 64 2.01 -2.28 -2.30
CA GLY A 64 0.93 -3.27 -2.29
C GLY A 64 1.02 -4.34 -1.21
N GLN A 65 1.51 -4.01 -0.01
CA GLN A 65 1.48 -4.95 1.12
C GLN A 65 0.09 -5.55 1.36
N ASP A 66 -0.96 -4.72 1.27
CA ASP A 66 -2.35 -5.14 1.54
C ASP A 66 -2.93 -6.10 0.49
N THR A 67 -2.18 -6.37 -0.58
CA THR A 67 -2.55 -7.23 -1.70
C THR A 67 -1.60 -8.41 -1.92
N LEU A 68 -0.56 -8.53 -1.09
CA LEU A 68 0.38 -9.67 -1.07
C LEU A 68 -0.21 -10.83 -0.25
#